data_AF-A0A1Q7QHH6-F1
#
_entry.id   AF-A0A1Q7QHH6-F1
#
_cell.length_a   1.000
_cell.length_b   1.000
_cell.length_c   1.000
_cell.angle_alpha   90.00
_cell.angle_beta   90.00
_cell.angle_gamma   90.00
#
_symmetry.space_group_name_H-M   'P 1'
#
loop_
_entity.id
_entity.type
_entity.pdbx_description
1 polymer ?
#
loop_
_entity_poly.entity_id
_entity_poly.type
_entity_poly.pdbx_seq_one_letter_code
_entity_poly.pdbx_strand_id
1 'polypeptide(L)'
;MIGEYQTVIRELEGLAHDRGLEFDPVVFQITDSDELAQVASMGLPNRFMHWYWGGTYKELVMQQTKEVFSILELVLNTTPSHAFLRSTNSYLENVLVIAHVLGHADFFANNHWYQKSNKNMLNIAEQHARLIRAYEAQHGRERVEKLLDALLTVATSVNAFERSPQEQHKRLIYYLEERAPLEEFERIMLEAIRDEAEYFDLIQRTHIINEGWATFVEAELLNRLLSVKEWASISVSLCNRPAPYTIGYTLFAHVRDQDGFDRALELRRFYEDVSLIDEALTEELVRRLDIFVYDAKEKQKSYDLQKVKEMLIAQKLYKGEPRIEVDPASQGRDLLLTHLDE
;
A
#
# COMPACT_ATOMS: atom_id res chain seq x y z
N MET A 1 -18.24 -18.21 11.95
CA MET A 1 -17.11 -19.19 11.88
C MET A 1 -16.71 -19.27 10.43
N ILE A 2 -15.41 -19.37 10.08
CA ILE A 2 -14.99 -19.33 8.67
C ILE A 2 -15.68 -20.37 7.77
N GLY A 3 -16.14 -21.48 8.35
CA GLY A 3 -16.91 -22.52 7.66
C GLY A 3 -18.13 -22.02 6.87
N GLU A 4 -18.77 -20.92 7.30
CA GLU A 4 -19.92 -20.35 6.58
C GLU A 4 -19.55 -19.73 5.23
N TYR A 5 -18.28 -19.35 5.03
CA TYR A 5 -17.79 -18.73 3.80
C TYR A 5 -17.14 -19.74 2.83
N GLN A 6 -16.92 -21.00 3.23
CA GLN A 6 -16.18 -21.97 2.42
C GLN A 6 -16.81 -22.27 1.04
N THR A 7 -18.14 -22.22 0.95
CA THR A 7 -18.83 -22.44 -0.33
C THR A 7 -18.63 -21.25 -1.25
N VAL A 8 -18.86 -20.02 -0.75
CA VAL A 8 -18.73 -18.80 -1.54
C VAL A 8 -17.28 -18.50 -1.92
N ILE A 9 -16.30 -18.82 -1.05
CA ILE A 9 -14.87 -18.72 -1.38
C ILE A 9 -14.56 -19.58 -2.60
N ARG A 10 -14.95 -20.86 -2.60
CA ARG A 10 -14.69 -21.77 -3.74
C ARG A 10 -15.37 -21.31 -5.04
N GLU A 11 -16.57 -20.75 -4.92
CA GLU A 11 -17.30 -20.20 -6.07
C GLU A 11 -16.59 -18.96 -6.64
N LEU A 12 -16.17 -18.03 -5.79
CA LEU A 12 -15.41 -16.84 -6.18
C LEU A 12 -14.04 -17.20 -6.78
N GLU A 13 -13.32 -18.15 -6.19
CA GLU A 13 -12.07 -18.68 -6.73
C GLU A 13 -12.28 -19.28 -8.13
N GLY A 14 -13.34 -20.06 -8.32
CA GLY A 14 -13.71 -20.59 -9.64
C GLY A 14 -13.99 -19.48 -10.66
N LEU A 15 -14.81 -18.50 -10.29
CA LEU A 15 -15.11 -17.34 -11.13
C LEU A 15 -13.88 -16.49 -11.46
N ALA A 16 -12.91 -16.42 -10.54
CA ALA A 16 -11.65 -15.71 -10.73
C ALA A 16 -10.75 -16.45 -11.73
N HIS A 17 -10.59 -17.77 -11.57
CA HIS A 17 -9.82 -18.59 -12.50
C HIS A 17 -10.44 -18.62 -13.90
N ASP A 18 -11.76 -18.66 -14.02
CA ASP A 18 -12.47 -18.58 -15.31
C ASP A 18 -12.20 -17.27 -16.06
N ARG A 19 -11.77 -16.21 -15.34
CA ARG A 19 -11.35 -14.93 -15.90
C ARG A 19 -9.84 -14.80 -16.12
N GLY A 20 -9.07 -15.85 -15.86
CA GLY A 20 -7.61 -15.83 -16.02
C GLY A 20 -6.86 -15.17 -14.86
N LEU A 21 -7.48 -15.07 -13.68
CA LEU A 21 -6.80 -14.64 -12.46
C LEU A 21 -6.04 -15.82 -11.84
N GLU A 22 -4.83 -15.54 -11.36
CA GLU A 22 -3.93 -16.54 -10.77
C GLU A 22 -3.35 -16.01 -9.46
N PHE A 23 -3.45 -16.78 -8.37
CA PHE A 23 -2.99 -16.35 -7.05
C PHE A 23 -2.61 -17.52 -6.16
N ASP A 24 -1.73 -17.24 -5.19
CA ASP A 24 -1.44 -18.16 -4.09
C ASP A 24 -2.71 -18.41 -3.25
N PRO A 25 -2.90 -19.61 -2.64
CA PRO A 25 -4.05 -19.87 -1.78
C PRO A 25 -4.20 -18.80 -0.69
N VAL A 26 -5.44 -18.41 -0.40
CA VAL A 26 -5.75 -17.40 0.62
C VAL A 26 -6.33 -18.06 1.87
N VAL A 27 -5.69 -17.84 3.01
CA VAL A 27 -6.15 -18.27 4.33
C VAL A 27 -6.93 -17.12 4.98
N PHE A 28 -8.25 -17.27 5.04
CA PHE A 28 -9.13 -16.31 5.71
C PHE A 28 -9.27 -16.63 7.21
N GLN A 29 -9.12 -15.60 8.04
CA GLN A 29 -9.31 -15.67 9.48
C GLN A 29 -10.33 -14.61 9.93
N ILE A 30 -11.21 -14.96 10.87
CA ILE A 30 -12.16 -14.00 11.43
C ILE A 30 -11.53 -13.42 12.70
N THR A 31 -11.47 -12.09 12.78
CA THR A 31 -10.85 -11.35 13.89
C THR A 31 -11.80 -10.25 14.40
N ASP A 32 -11.55 -9.75 15.61
CA ASP A 32 -12.24 -8.56 16.09
C ASP A 32 -11.67 -7.26 15.48
N SER A 33 -12.37 -6.14 15.70
CA SER A 33 -12.00 -4.86 15.07
C SER A 33 -10.76 -4.21 15.69
N ASP A 34 -10.51 -4.46 16.98
CA ASP A 34 -9.43 -3.81 17.72
C ASP A 34 -8.08 -4.46 17.35
N GLU A 35 -8.04 -5.79 17.27
CA GLU A 35 -6.89 -6.56 16.78
C GLU A 35 -6.57 -6.18 15.33
N LEU A 36 -7.59 -6.05 14.47
CA LEU A 36 -7.39 -5.67 13.08
C LEU A 36 -6.82 -4.24 12.95
N ALA A 37 -7.35 -3.29 13.72
CA ALA A 37 -6.86 -1.92 13.75
C ALA A 37 -5.41 -1.84 14.27
N GLN A 38 -5.05 -2.69 15.23
CA GLN A 38 -3.69 -2.78 15.75
C GLN A 38 -2.72 -3.28 14.68
N VAL A 39 -3.07 -4.33 13.95
CA VAL A 39 -2.20 -4.85 12.89
C VAL A 39 -2.12 -3.86 11.72
N ALA A 40 -3.24 -3.23 11.34
CA ALA A 40 -3.29 -2.24 10.28
C ALA A 40 -2.44 -0.99 10.59
N SER A 41 -2.43 -0.53 11.84
CA SER A 41 -1.62 0.65 12.23
C SER A 41 -0.12 0.39 12.19
N MET A 42 0.30 -0.83 12.54
CA MET A 42 1.69 -1.26 12.49
C MET A 42 2.11 -1.67 11.07
N GLY A 43 1.15 -2.03 10.22
CA GLY A 43 1.33 -2.57 8.88
C GLY A 43 1.74 -4.05 8.85
N LEU A 44 2.39 -4.55 9.91
CA LEU A 44 2.80 -5.94 10.07
C LEU A 44 2.49 -6.43 11.49
N PRO A 45 2.01 -7.68 11.67
CA PRO A 45 1.90 -8.29 12.99
C PRO A 45 3.27 -8.41 13.67
N ASN A 46 3.29 -8.28 15.01
CA ASN A 46 4.48 -8.44 15.86
C ASN A 46 5.68 -7.53 15.50
N ARG A 47 5.41 -6.40 14.83
CA ARG A 47 6.41 -5.36 14.54
C ARG A 47 6.95 -4.73 15.83
N PHE A 48 8.12 -4.11 15.75
CA PHE A 48 8.72 -3.42 16.90
C PHE A 48 7.83 -2.28 17.41
N MET A 49 7.81 -2.09 18.72
CA MET A 49 6.98 -1.07 19.36
C MET A 49 7.68 0.28 19.30
N HIS A 50 6.96 1.31 18.84
CA HIS A 50 7.45 2.67 18.77
C HIS A 50 6.27 3.65 18.88
N TRP A 51 6.50 4.83 19.45
CA TRP A 51 5.43 5.83 19.65
C TRP A 51 4.82 6.31 18.32
N TYR A 52 5.62 6.31 17.25
CA TYR A 52 5.20 6.62 15.88
C TYR A 52 3.97 5.78 15.45
N TRP A 53 3.98 4.47 15.69
CA TRP A 53 2.85 3.58 15.37
C TRP A 53 1.61 3.87 16.21
N GLY A 54 1.79 4.32 17.46
CA GLY A 54 0.70 4.72 18.34
C GLY A 54 -0.06 5.94 17.84
N GLY A 55 0.64 6.89 17.19
CA GLY A 55 0.05 8.02 16.49
C GLY A 55 -0.86 7.55 15.35
N THR A 56 -0.33 6.69 14.47
CA THR A 56 -1.08 6.09 13.35
C THR A 56 -2.29 5.29 13.82
N TYR A 57 -2.16 4.50 14.89
CA TYR A 57 -3.28 3.76 15.48
C TYR A 57 -4.41 4.69 15.92
N LYS A 58 -4.06 5.78 16.61
CA LYS A 58 -5.06 6.75 17.07
C LYS A 58 -5.79 7.40 15.90
N GLU A 59 -5.08 7.75 14.83
CA GLU A 59 -5.69 8.29 13.61
C GLU A 59 -6.63 7.28 12.95
N LEU A 60 -6.19 6.03 12.80
CA LEU A 60 -6.98 4.96 12.20
C LEU A 60 -8.27 4.68 12.98
N VAL A 61 -8.18 4.53 14.30
CA VAL A 61 -9.36 4.32 15.17
C VAL A 61 -10.29 5.54 15.13
N MET A 62 -9.73 6.76 15.10
CA MET A 62 -10.54 7.98 14.97
C MET A 62 -11.28 8.06 13.62
N GLN A 63 -10.65 7.63 12.52
CA GLN A 63 -11.30 7.54 11.21
C GLN A 63 -12.40 6.47 11.21
N GLN A 64 -12.13 5.28 11.74
CA GLN A 64 -13.11 4.20 11.89
C GLN A 64 -14.33 4.61 12.72
N THR A 65 -14.13 5.45 13.74
CA THR A 65 -15.23 5.95 14.59
C THR A 65 -16.05 7.04 13.90
N LYS A 66 -15.46 7.76 12.93
CA LYS A 66 -16.08 8.92 12.25
C LYS A 66 -16.68 8.59 10.89
N GLU A 67 -16.21 7.54 10.21
CA GLU A 67 -16.66 7.18 8.87
C GLU A 67 -17.68 6.03 8.84
N VAL A 68 -18.57 6.10 7.84
CA VAL A 68 -19.55 5.06 7.49
C VAL A 68 -18.88 3.87 6.78
N PHE A 69 -17.62 4.02 6.32
CA PHE A 69 -16.85 2.94 5.69
C PHE A 69 -16.11 2.12 6.75
N SER A 70 -16.79 1.11 7.29
CA SER A 70 -16.24 0.25 8.35
C SER A 70 -15.63 -1.06 7.84
N ILE A 71 -15.62 -1.30 6.52
CA ILE A 71 -15.13 -2.54 5.95
C ILE A 71 -13.60 -2.46 5.86
N LEU A 72 -12.92 -2.80 6.95
CA LEU A 72 -11.47 -2.99 6.92
C LEU A 72 -11.19 -4.37 6.33
N GLU A 73 -10.44 -4.36 5.25
CA GLU A 73 -9.72 -5.53 4.79
C GLU A 73 -8.26 -5.41 5.21
N LEU A 74 -7.68 -6.52 5.64
CA LEU A 74 -6.25 -6.65 5.80
C LEU A 74 -5.84 -7.93 5.11
N VAL A 75 -4.98 -7.79 4.11
CA VAL A 75 -4.36 -8.91 3.41
C VAL A 75 -2.85 -8.78 3.53
N LEU A 76 -2.20 -9.88 3.90
CA LEU A 76 -0.76 -9.99 4.01
C LEU A 76 -0.24 -10.87 2.88
N ASN A 77 0.63 -10.29 2.05
CA ASN A 77 1.31 -10.99 0.96
C ASN A 77 2.36 -11.97 1.51
N THR A 78 1.88 -13.16 1.87
CA THR A 78 2.66 -14.28 2.41
C THR A 78 2.38 -15.52 1.53
N THR A 79 3.08 -16.62 1.75
CA THR A 79 2.81 -17.88 1.02
C THR A 79 2.45 -18.98 2.02
N PRO A 80 1.17 -19.35 2.18
CA PRO A 80 -0.05 -18.80 1.51
C PRO A 80 -0.38 -17.37 1.97
N SER A 81 -1.19 -16.65 1.20
CA SER A 81 -1.66 -15.30 1.56
C SER A 81 -2.58 -15.38 2.77
N HIS A 82 -2.49 -14.43 3.69
CA HIS A 82 -3.35 -14.38 4.87
C HIS A 82 -4.27 -13.17 4.81
N ALA A 83 -5.55 -13.37 5.05
CA ALA A 83 -6.54 -12.30 5.03
C ALA A 83 -7.46 -12.35 6.24
N PHE A 84 -7.85 -11.17 6.72
CA PHE A 84 -8.63 -11.02 7.95
C PHE A 84 -10.01 -10.44 7.64
N LEU A 85 -11.04 -11.12 8.13
CA LEU A 85 -12.44 -10.72 8.05
C LEU A 85 -12.89 -10.22 9.42
N ARG A 86 -13.69 -9.15 9.46
CA ARG A 86 -14.24 -8.65 10.72
C ARG A 86 -15.42 -9.50 11.16
N SER A 87 -15.44 -9.83 12.45
CA SER A 87 -16.57 -10.53 13.08
C SER A 87 -17.86 -9.70 13.14
N THR A 88 -17.76 -8.37 13.07
CA THR A 88 -18.90 -7.44 13.11
C THR A 88 -19.53 -7.16 11.75
N ASN A 89 -18.85 -7.53 10.66
CA ASN A 89 -19.40 -7.38 9.31
C ASN A 89 -20.57 -8.35 9.09
N SER A 90 -21.55 -7.93 8.30
CA SER A 90 -22.57 -8.83 7.77
C SER A 90 -21.97 -9.87 6.82
N TYR A 91 -22.73 -10.94 6.56
CA TYR A 91 -22.30 -11.98 5.63
C TYR A 91 -21.91 -11.43 4.26
N LEU A 92 -22.75 -10.55 3.67
CA LEU A 92 -22.48 -9.99 2.34
C LEU A 92 -21.30 -9.01 2.33
N GLU A 93 -21.07 -8.27 3.43
CA GLU A 93 -19.88 -7.42 3.55
C GLU A 93 -18.60 -8.26 3.60
N ASN A 94 -18.60 -9.40 4.30
CA ASN A 94 -17.46 -10.31 4.27
C ASN A 94 -17.29 -11.02 2.92
N VAL A 95 -18.39 -11.33 2.20
CA VAL A 95 -18.30 -11.83 0.81
C VAL A 95 -17.65 -10.79 -0.11
N LEU A 96 -17.98 -9.52 0.07
CA LEU A 96 -17.35 -8.41 -0.64
C LEU A 96 -15.84 -8.35 -0.34
N VAL A 97 -15.45 -8.37 0.94
CA VAL A 97 -14.02 -8.42 1.33
C VAL A 97 -13.30 -9.62 0.74
N ILE A 98 -13.92 -10.81 0.74
CA ILE A 98 -13.33 -12.02 0.15
C ILE A 98 -13.04 -11.78 -1.34
N ALA A 99 -14.01 -11.26 -2.10
CA ALA A 99 -13.82 -10.99 -3.53
C ALA A 99 -12.73 -9.94 -3.78
N HIS A 100 -12.65 -8.90 -2.97
CA HIS A 100 -11.58 -7.88 -3.03
C HIS A 100 -10.20 -8.47 -2.74
N VAL A 101 -10.09 -9.29 -1.69
CA VAL A 101 -8.86 -9.97 -1.31
C VAL A 101 -8.34 -10.89 -2.43
N LEU A 102 -9.22 -11.55 -3.18
CA LEU A 102 -8.78 -12.35 -4.35
C LEU A 102 -8.15 -11.47 -5.43
N GLY A 103 -8.66 -10.25 -5.63
CA GLY A 103 -8.05 -9.27 -6.52
C GLY A 103 -6.66 -8.83 -6.05
N HIS A 104 -6.48 -8.58 -4.74
CA HIS A 104 -5.15 -8.33 -4.19
C HIS A 104 -4.22 -9.54 -4.34
N ALA A 105 -4.70 -10.75 -4.06
CA ALA A 105 -3.91 -11.96 -4.17
C ALA A 105 -3.42 -12.16 -5.62
N ASP A 106 -4.28 -11.88 -6.61
CA ASP A 106 -3.89 -11.87 -8.03
C ASP A 106 -2.85 -10.79 -8.32
N PHE A 107 -3.05 -9.58 -7.79
CA PHE A 107 -2.10 -8.48 -7.96
C PHE A 107 -0.71 -8.85 -7.42
N PHE A 108 -0.65 -9.41 -6.21
CA PHE A 108 0.60 -9.82 -5.57
C PHE A 108 1.33 -10.91 -6.33
N ALA A 109 0.59 -11.87 -6.90
CA ALA A 109 1.17 -12.97 -7.66
C ALA A 109 1.72 -12.54 -9.03
N ASN A 110 1.13 -11.51 -9.64
CA ASN A 110 1.36 -11.22 -11.06
C ASN A 110 1.99 -9.87 -11.35
N ASN A 111 1.98 -8.91 -10.41
CA ASN A 111 2.61 -7.62 -10.64
C ASN A 111 4.15 -7.72 -10.57
N HIS A 112 4.82 -7.09 -11.53
CA HIS A 112 6.26 -7.15 -11.72
C HIS A 112 7.08 -6.78 -10.47
N TRP A 113 6.62 -5.80 -9.69
CA TRP A 113 7.32 -5.37 -8.48
C TRP A 113 6.99 -6.27 -7.28
N TYR A 114 5.74 -6.73 -7.15
CA TYR A 114 5.36 -7.65 -6.07
C TYR A 114 5.95 -9.05 -6.20
N GLN A 115 6.18 -9.55 -7.41
CA GLN A 115 6.91 -10.81 -7.60
C GLN A 115 8.32 -10.78 -7.00
N LYS A 116 8.92 -9.60 -6.89
CA LYS A 116 10.23 -9.38 -6.28
C LYS A 116 10.15 -8.98 -4.81
N SER A 117 8.94 -8.81 -4.27
CA SER A 117 8.73 -8.41 -2.88
C SER A 117 9.06 -9.53 -1.92
N ASN A 118 9.41 -9.15 -0.69
CA ASN A 118 9.75 -10.09 0.36
C ASN A 118 8.50 -10.72 0.99
N LYS A 119 8.13 -11.92 0.52
CA LYS A 119 7.00 -12.69 1.07
C LYS A 119 7.21 -13.20 2.50
N ASN A 120 8.42 -13.05 3.06
CA ASN A 120 8.77 -13.45 4.41
C ASN A 120 8.84 -12.26 5.39
N MET A 121 8.33 -11.09 5.00
CA MET A 121 8.45 -9.87 5.80
C MET A 121 7.84 -9.99 7.20
N LEU A 122 6.81 -10.83 7.38
CA LEU A 122 6.23 -11.12 8.70
C LEU A 122 7.26 -11.66 9.70
N ASN A 123 8.02 -12.69 9.29
CA ASN A 123 9.03 -13.31 10.15
C ASN A 123 10.23 -12.38 10.37
N ILE A 124 10.55 -11.55 9.36
CA ILE A 124 11.63 -10.58 9.41
C ILE A 124 11.30 -9.44 10.37
N ALA A 125 10.10 -8.86 10.30
CA ALA A 125 9.66 -7.83 11.23
C ALA A 125 9.64 -8.33 12.68
N GLU A 126 9.23 -9.59 12.91
CA GLU A 126 9.29 -10.20 14.23
C GLU A 126 10.76 -10.38 14.70
N GLN A 127 11.66 -10.77 13.80
CA GLN A 127 13.09 -10.85 14.07
C GLN A 127 13.67 -9.47 14.41
N HIS A 128 13.34 -8.43 13.65
CA HIS A 128 13.73 -7.05 13.93
C HIS A 128 13.22 -6.60 15.30
N ALA A 129 11.97 -6.91 15.65
CA ALA A 129 11.41 -6.60 16.96
C ALA A 129 12.17 -7.29 18.11
N ARG A 130 12.56 -8.56 17.95
CA ARG A 130 13.42 -9.26 18.93
C ARG A 130 14.81 -8.64 19.02
N LEU A 131 15.40 -8.28 17.89
CA LEU A 131 16.71 -7.66 17.79
C LEU A 131 16.74 -6.30 18.48
N ILE A 132 15.78 -5.43 18.19
CA ILE A 132 15.65 -4.10 18.84
C ILE A 132 15.54 -4.27 20.35
N ARG A 133 14.68 -5.17 20.84
CA ARG A 133 14.57 -5.45 22.29
C ARG A 133 15.87 -5.94 22.91
N ALA A 134 16.66 -6.74 22.19
CA ALA A 134 17.96 -7.18 22.66
C ALA A 134 18.95 -6.02 22.77
N TYR A 135 18.95 -5.09 21.80
CA TYR A 135 19.80 -3.91 21.85
C TYR A 135 19.36 -2.89 22.91
N GLU A 136 18.06 -2.74 23.18
CA GLU A 136 17.58 -1.94 24.32
C GLU A 136 18.17 -2.44 25.65
N ALA A 137 18.24 -3.77 25.82
CA ALA A 137 18.82 -4.39 27.01
C ALA A 137 20.35 -4.24 27.10
N GLN A 138 21.05 -4.25 25.97
CA GLN A 138 22.52 -4.18 25.91
C GLN A 138 23.07 -2.75 25.93
N HIS A 139 22.42 -1.82 25.23
CA HIS A 139 22.90 -0.46 24.98
C HIS A 139 22.07 0.62 25.68
N GLY A 140 20.98 0.24 26.36
CA GLY A 140 20.08 1.14 27.05
C GLY A 140 18.96 1.66 26.14
N ARG A 141 17.74 1.67 26.67
CA ARG A 141 16.52 2.04 25.94
C ARG A 141 16.58 3.43 25.31
N GLU A 142 16.99 4.46 26.07
CA GLU A 142 17.02 5.85 25.58
C GLU A 142 17.91 6.02 24.35
N ARG A 143 19.07 5.32 24.35
CA ARG A 143 19.98 5.35 23.20
C ARG A 143 19.34 4.73 21.97
N VAL A 144 18.74 3.55 22.14
CA VAL A 144 18.09 2.81 21.04
C VAL A 144 16.88 3.57 20.51
N GLU A 145 16.06 4.16 21.38
CA GLU A 145 14.90 4.97 21.00
C GLU A 145 15.31 6.21 20.19
N LYS A 146 16.34 6.94 20.65
CA LYS A 146 16.87 8.09 19.89
C LYS A 146 17.42 7.70 18.52
N LEU A 147 18.05 6.53 18.42
CA LEU A 147 18.50 6.00 17.14
C LEU A 147 17.30 5.61 16.25
N LEU A 148 16.29 4.93 16.79
CA LEU A 148 15.07 4.59 16.05
C LEU A 148 14.36 5.83 15.51
N ASP A 149 14.24 6.89 16.30
CA ASP A 149 13.68 8.17 15.85
C ASP A 149 14.44 8.71 14.62
N ALA A 150 15.78 8.69 14.67
CA ALA A 150 16.62 9.13 13.56
C ALA A 150 16.49 8.23 12.33
N LEU A 151 16.52 6.90 12.52
CA LEU A 151 16.40 5.92 11.45
C LEU A 151 15.03 5.99 10.76
N LEU A 152 13.95 6.10 11.52
CA LEU A 152 12.58 6.25 10.98
C LEU A 152 12.41 7.57 10.21
N THR A 153 13.12 8.63 10.61
CA THR A 153 13.12 9.90 9.88
C THR A 153 13.77 9.75 8.51
N VAL A 154 14.92 9.06 8.41
CA VAL A 154 15.62 8.88 7.13
C VAL A 154 15.05 7.73 6.28
N ALA A 155 14.27 6.83 6.89
CA ALA A 155 13.62 5.71 6.23
C ALA A 155 12.67 6.15 5.11
N THR A 156 12.10 7.36 5.16
CA THR A 156 11.24 7.89 4.10
C THR A 156 12.00 8.15 2.79
N SER A 157 13.35 8.19 2.84
CA SER A 157 14.18 8.40 1.65
C SER A 157 14.39 7.15 0.78
N VAL A 158 13.93 5.96 1.20
CA VAL A 158 14.05 4.75 0.39
C VAL A 158 13.38 4.90 -0.98
N ASN A 159 13.85 4.11 -1.93
CA ASN A 159 13.15 3.90 -3.19
C ASN A 159 13.32 2.42 -3.58
N ALA A 160 12.26 1.63 -3.42
CA ALA A 160 12.23 0.19 -3.67
C ALA A 160 12.31 -0.16 -5.17
N PHE A 161 12.05 0.81 -6.04
CA PHE A 161 12.11 0.63 -7.50
C PHE A 161 13.51 0.92 -8.04
N GLU A 162 14.31 1.68 -7.29
CA GLU A 162 15.66 2.04 -7.69
C GLU A 162 16.64 0.90 -7.47
N ARG A 163 17.38 0.57 -8.53
CA ARG A 163 18.36 -0.53 -8.54
C ARG A 163 19.75 -0.07 -8.95
N SER A 164 19.88 1.16 -9.45
CA SER A 164 21.18 1.74 -9.77
C SER A 164 21.89 2.14 -8.48
N PRO A 165 23.12 1.65 -8.20
CA PRO A 165 23.88 2.09 -7.04
C PRO A 165 24.08 3.61 -7.02
N GLN A 166 24.22 4.24 -8.19
CA GLN A 166 24.40 5.69 -8.32
C GLN A 166 23.18 6.47 -7.84
N GLU A 167 21.98 5.99 -8.15
CA GLU A 167 20.73 6.62 -7.72
C GLU A 167 20.39 6.26 -6.27
N GLN A 168 20.76 5.06 -5.81
CA GLN A 168 20.66 4.68 -4.40
C GLN A 168 21.53 5.58 -3.53
N HIS A 169 22.75 5.92 -3.95
CA HIS A 169 23.62 6.84 -3.18
C HIS A 169 23.06 8.26 -3.03
N LYS A 170 22.10 8.67 -3.88
CA LYS A 170 21.38 9.93 -3.70
C LYS A 170 20.36 9.86 -2.57
N ARG A 171 19.96 8.67 -2.13
CA ARG A 171 19.03 8.49 -1.02
C ARG A 171 19.80 8.43 0.30
N LEU A 172 19.28 9.16 1.28
CA LEU A 172 19.95 9.36 2.55
C LEU A 172 20.22 8.05 3.28
N ILE A 173 19.25 7.14 3.33
CA ILE A 173 19.41 5.88 4.06
C ILE A 173 20.51 4.97 3.48
N TYR A 174 20.57 4.80 2.16
CA TYR A 174 21.62 3.99 1.52
C TYR A 174 23.00 4.65 1.67
N TYR A 175 23.07 5.98 1.57
CA TYR A 175 24.33 6.70 1.80
C TYR A 175 24.82 6.54 3.24
N LEU A 176 23.94 6.67 4.22
CA LEU A 176 24.29 6.51 5.63
C LEU A 176 24.76 5.09 5.95
N GLU A 177 24.12 4.08 5.38
CA GLU A 177 24.55 2.69 5.54
C GLU A 177 25.98 2.45 5.07
N GLU A 178 26.37 3.03 3.92
CA GLU A 178 27.70 2.85 3.34
C GLU A 178 28.76 3.72 4.03
N ARG A 179 28.41 4.96 4.40
CA ARG A 179 29.39 6.01 4.74
C ARG A 179 29.38 6.44 6.20
N ALA A 180 28.26 6.28 6.92
CA ALA A 180 28.19 6.79 8.28
C ALA A 180 29.06 5.93 9.22
N PRO A 181 29.77 6.56 10.19
CA PRO A 181 30.62 5.84 11.14
C PRO A 181 29.78 5.19 12.25
N LEU A 182 28.94 4.24 11.87
CA LEU A 182 28.01 3.54 12.75
C LEU A 182 28.71 2.45 13.58
N GLU A 183 28.34 2.33 14.84
CA GLU A 183 28.64 1.13 15.62
C GLU A 183 27.92 -0.08 15.00
N GLU A 184 28.42 -1.29 15.30
CA GLU A 184 27.89 -2.52 14.70
C GLU A 184 26.37 -2.68 14.91
N PHE A 185 25.87 -2.43 16.12
CA PHE A 185 24.44 -2.53 16.40
C PHE A 185 23.62 -1.44 15.69
N GLU A 186 24.18 -0.22 15.50
CA GLU A 186 23.51 0.87 14.81
C GLU A 186 23.35 0.57 13.32
N ARG A 187 24.39 -0.02 12.70
CA ARG A 187 24.34 -0.49 11.32
C ARG A 187 23.28 -1.58 11.12
N ILE A 188 23.25 -2.59 12.00
CA ILE A 188 22.25 -3.66 11.92
C ILE A 188 20.83 -3.12 12.13
N MET A 189 20.66 -2.12 13.01
CA MET A 189 19.36 -1.45 13.15
C MET A 189 18.99 -0.65 11.91
N LEU A 190 19.93 0.04 11.27
CA LEU A 190 19.68 0.75 10.01
C LEU A 190 19.24 -0.23 8.93
N GLU A 191 19.95 -1.34 8.74
CA GLU A 191 19.60 -2.40 7.79
C GLU A 191 18.17 -2.91 8.03
N ALA A 192 17.82 -3.21 9.29
CA ALA A 192 16.47 -3.67 9.65
C ALA A 192 15.37 -2.65 9.31
N ILE A 193 15.60 -1.36 9.61
CA ILE A 193 14.63 -0.29 9.31
C ILE A 193 14.53 -0.05 7.80
N ARG A 194 15.65 -0.08 7.08
CA ARG A 194 15.68 0.04 5.61
C ARG A 194 14.90 -1.09 4.94
N ASP A 195 15.12 -2.33 5.35
CA ASP A 195 14.45 -3.50 4.79
C ASP A 195 12.92 -3.42 4.95
N GLU A 196 12.45 -2.97 6.13
CA GLU A 196 11.02 -2.70 6.34
C GLU A 196 10.53 -1.50 5.51
N ALA A 197 11.31 -0.42 5.43
CA ALA A 197 10.94 0.77 4.67
C ALA A 197 10.81 0.49 3.17
N GLU A 198 11.71 -0.27 2.57
CA GLU A 198 11.60 -0.70 1.17
C GLU A 198 10.32 -1.52 0.92
N TYR A 199 9.95 -2.39 1.86
CA TYR A 199 8.72 -3.16 1.76
C TYR A 199 7.48 -2.27 1.76
N PHE A 200 7.43 -1.25 2.63
CA PHE A 200 6.30 -0.33 2.67
C PHE A 200 6.30 0.70 1.54
N ASP A 201 7.46 1.12 1.03
CA ASP A 201 7.57 2.00 -0.13
C ASP A 201 6.97 1.34 -1.39
N LEU A 202 7.23 0.04 -1.60
CA LEU A 202 6.57 -0.73 -2.64
C LEU A 202 5.04 -0.64 -2.53
N ILE A 203 4.47 -0.94 -1.36
CA ILE A 203 3.02 -0.94 -1.12
C ILE A 203 2.43 0.44 -1.43
N GLN A 204 3.12 1.50 -1.03
CA GLN A 204 2.65 2.87 -1.20
C GLN A 204 2.68 3.33 -2.67
N ARG A 205 3.71 2.92 -3.42
CA ARG A 205 3.86 3.25 -4.85
C ARG A 205 2.89 2.52 -5.76
N THR A 206 2.28 1.45 -5.27
CA THR A 206 1.28 0.67 -6.01
C THR A 206 -0.10 0.78 -5.40
N HIS A 207 -0.35 1.75 -4.52
CA HIS A 207 -1.57 1.81 -3.73
C HIS A 207 -2.83 2.02 -4.60
N ILE A 208 -2.80 2.93 -5.58
CA ILE A 208 -3.95 3.15 -6.48
C ILE A 208 -4.16 1.94 -7.38
N ILE A 209 -3.10 1.41 -8.00
CA ILE A 209 -3.24 0.28 -8.91
C ILE A 209 -3.70 -0.98 -8.17
N ASN A 210 -3.17 -1.26 -6.98
CA ASN A 210 -3.53 -2.43 -6.20
C ASN A 210 -4.98 -2.36 -5.70
N GLU A 211 -5.37 -1.26 -5.03
CA GLU A 211 -6.77 -1.08 -4.57
C GLU A 211 -7.74 -0.99 -5.74
N GLY A 212 -7.30 -0.36 -6.84
CA GLY A 212 -8.07 -0.26 -8.07
C GLY A 212 -8.33 -1.61 -8.73
N TRP A 213 -7.28 -2.43 -8.86
CA TRP A 213 -7.38 -3.76 -9.42
C TRP A 213 -8.26 -4.66 -8.55
N ALA A 214 -8.04 -4.63 -7.24
CA ALA A 214 -8.82 -5.39 -6.29
C ALA A 214 -10.31 -5.02 -6.34
N THR A 215 -10.62 -3.72 -6.39
CA THR A 215 -12.00 -3.22 -6.54
C THR A 215 -12.61 -3.62 -7.89
N PHE A 216 -11.82 -3.58 -8.96
CA PHE A 216 -12.27 -3.95 -10.30
C PHE A 216 -12.60 -5.45 -10.38
N VAL A 217 -11.71 -6.30 -9.88
CA VAL A 217 -11.93 -7.75 -9.79
C VAL A 217 -13.11 -8.06 -8.88
N GLU A 218 -13.20 -7.42 -7.72
CA GLU A 218 -14.34 -7.55 -6.80
C GLU A 218 -15.66 -7.32 -7.53
N ALA A 219 -15.79 -6.19 -8.23
CA ALA A 219 -16.99 -5.88 -9.00
C ALA A 219 -17.27 -6.93 -10.09
N GLU A 220 -16.24 -7.40 -10.80
CA GLU A 220 -16.38 -8.43 -11.83
C GLU A 220 -16.89 -9.77 -11.28
N LEU A 221 -16.41 -10.17 -10.09
CA LEU A 221 -16.81 -11.41 -9.43
C LEU A 221 -18.20 -11.29 -8.82
N LEU A 222 -18.45 -10.24 -8.04
CA LEU A 222 -19.70 -10.03 -7.34
C LEU A 222 -20.88 -9.81 -8.30
N ASN A 223 -20.66 -9.17 -9.47
CA ASN A 223 -21.70 -9.04 -10.50
C ASN A 223 -22.21 -10.39 -11.06
N ARG A 224 -21.39 -11.45 -10.97
CA ARG A 224 -21.80 -12.80 -11.39
C ARG A 224 -22.40 -13.61 -10.24
N LEU A 225 -21.96 -13.35 -9.02
CA LEU A 225 -22.35 -14.09 -7.82
C LEU A 225 -23.67 -13.58 -7.23
N LEU A 226 -23.83 -12.27 -7.09
CA LEU A 226 -24.90 -11.66 -6.30
C LEU A 226 -26.14 -11.36 -7.13
N SER A 227 -27.31 -11.50 -6.51
CA SER A 227 -28.56 -10.97 -7.05
C SER A 227 -28.60 -9.44 -6.98
N VAL A 228 -29.47 -8.82 -7.79
CA VAL A 228 -29.68 -7.36 -7.78
C VAL A 228 -30.03 -6.84 -6.38
N LYS A 229 -30.78 -7.61 -5.58
CA LYS A 229 -31.16 -7.22 -4.23
C LYS A 229 -29.98 -7.25 -3.27
N GLU A 230 -29.14 -8.28 -3.35
CA GLU A 230 -27.93 -8.40 -2.53
C GLU A 230 -26.94 -7.30 -2.90
N TRP A 231 -26.71 -7.07 -4.20
CA TRP A 231 -25.88 -5.97 -4.69
C TRP A 231 -26.34 -4.61 -4.16
N ALA A 232 -27.65 -4.33 -4.23
CA ALA A 232 -28.21 -3.08 -3.72
C ALA A 232 -27.97 -2.90 -2.21
N SER A 233 -27.96 -3.99 -1.43
CA SER A 233 -27.76 -3.93 0.02
C SER A 233 -26.33 -3.55 0.44
N ILE A 234 -25.32 -3.88 -0.38
CA ILE A 234 -23.90 -3.56 -0.11
C ILE A 234 -23.41 -2.32 -0.87
N SER A 235 -24.17 -1.83 -1.85
CA SER A 235 -23.81 -0.66 -2.67
C SER A 235 -23.59 0.61 -1.84
N VAL A 236 -24.31 0.78 -0.72
CA VAL A 236 -24.13 1.93 0.17
C VAL A 236 -22.74 1.93 0.80
N SER A 237 -22.23 0.75 1.17
CA SER A 237 -20.88 0.61 1.69
C SER A 237 -19.85 0.99 0.62
N LEU A 238 -20.05 0.60 -0.65
CA LEU A 238 -19.14 0.93 -1.75
C LEU A 238 -19.01 2.46 -2.00
N CYS A 239 -20.06 3.24 -1.78
CA CYS A 239 -20.06 4.68 -2.05
C CYS A 239 -19.13 5.50 -1.15
N ASN A 240 -18.70 4.95 -0.01
CA ASN A 240 -17.84 5.66 0.95
C ASN A 240 -16.38 5.23 0.84
N ARG A 241 -15.98 4.54 -0.23
CA ARG A 241 -14.61 4.10 -0.42
C ARG A 241 -13.63 5.27 -0.54
N PRO A 242 -12.42 5.14 0.03
CA PRO A 242 -11.35 6.12 -0.16
C PRO A 242 -11.00 6.32 -1.64
N ALA A 243 -10.44 7.49 -1.96
CA ALA A 243 -10.13 7.88 -3.34
C ALA A 243 -9.32 6.84 -4.15
N PRO A 244 -8.30 6.13 -3.62
CA PRO A 244 -7.53 5.15 -4.38
C PRO A 244 -8.39 4.06 -5.04
N TYR A 245 -9.39 3.54 -4.32
CA TYR A 245 -10.32 2.53 -4.80
C TYR A 245 -11.11 3.05 -6.00
N THR A 246 -11.72 4.23 -5.85
CA THR A 246 -12.61 4.82 -6.86
C THR A 246 -11.85 5.23 -8.12
N ILE A 247 -10.65 5.81 -7.95
CA ILE A 247 -9.76 6.20 -9.05
C ILE A 247 -9.32 4.94 -9.78
N GLY A 248 -8.68 4.00 -9.09
CA GLY A 248 -8.12 2.81 -9.72
C GLY A 248 -9.17 1.93 -10.39
N TYR A 249 -10.33 1.72 -9.75
CA TYR A 249 -11.48 1.03 -10.37
C TYR A 249 -11.90 1.70 -11.68
N THR A 250 -12.03 3.03 -11.67
CA THR A 250 -12.45 3.80 -12.83
C THR A 250 -11.46 3.64 -13.99
N LEU A 251 -10.16 3.66 -13.71
CA LEU A 251 -9.11 3.46 -14.71
C LEU A 251 -9.19 2.06 -15.32
N PHE A 252 -9.25 1.00 -14.50
CA PHE A 252 -9.36 -0.38 -15.01
C PHE A 252 -10.66 -0.65 -15.76
N ALA A 253 -11.79 -0.14 -15.26
CA ALA A 253 -13.07 -0.26 -15.94
C ALA A 253 -13.04 0.44 -17.31
N HIS A 254 -12.43 1.62 -17.39
CA HIS A 254 -12.27 2.33 -18.66
C HIS A 254 -11.39 1.54 -19.64
N VAL A 255 -10.25 1.02 -19.20
CA VAL A 255 -9.36 0.18 -20.02
C VAL A 255 -10.08 -1.08 -20.50
N ARG A 256 -10.83 -1.76 -19.62
CA ARG A 256 -11.64 -2.93 -20.01
C ARG A 256 -12.65 -2.56 -21.10
N ASP A 257 -13.33 -1.43 -20.96
CA ASP A 257 -14.39 -1.02 -21.87
C ASP A 257 -13.86 -0.59 -23.25
N GLN A 258 -12.65 -0.04 -23.32
CA GLN A 258 -12.01 0.39 -24.56
C GLN A 258 -11.23 -0.74 -25.24
N ASP A 259 -10.38 -1.43 -24.48
CA ASP A 259 -9.33 -2.31 -25.01
C ASP A 259 -9.51 -3.79 -24.61
N GLY A 260 -10.48 -4.09 -23.74
CA GLY A 260 -10.78 -5.44 -23.28
C GLY A 260 -10.02 -5.86 -22.01
N PHE A 261 -10.43 -7.00 -21.46
CA PHE A 261 -9.91 -7.51 -20.18
C PHE A 261 -8.42 -7.91 -20.24
N ASP A 262 -7.95 -8.38 -21.39
CA ASP A 262 -6.54 -8.76 -21.58
C ASP A 262 -5.60 -7.57 -21.42
N ARG A 263 -6.01 -6.37 -21.87
CA ARG A 263 -5.24 -5.14 -21.65
C ARG A 263 -5.19 -4.78 -20.17
N ALA A 264 -6.30 -4.94 -19.45
CA ALA A 264 -6.34 -4.71 -18.01
C ALA A 264 -5.37 -5.67 -17.25
N LEU A 265 -5.31 -6.94 -17.66
CA LEU A 265 -4.36 -7.92 -17.12
C LEU A 265 -2.90 -7.56 -17.38
N GLU A 266 -2.60 -6.96 -18.54
CA GLU A 266 -1.27 -6.46 -18.90
C GLU A 266 -0.86 -5.26 -18.03
N LEU A 267 -1.74 -4.27 -17.89
CA LEU A 267 -1.48 -3.11 -17.02
C LEU A 267 -1.22 -3.57 -15.58
N ARG A 268 -2.08 -4.43 -15.04
CA ARG A 268 -1.91 -5.03 -13.71
C ARG A 268 -0.54 -5.70 -13.53
N ARG A 269 -0.02 -6.32 -14.59
CA ARG A 269 1.28 -7.02 -14.56
C ARG A 269 2.47 -6.08 -14.56
N PHE A 270 2.44 -4.99 -15.33
CA PHE A 270 3.64 -4.20 -15.61
C PHE A 270 3.62 -2.76 -15.12
N TYR A 271 2.51 -2.29 -14.55
CA TYR A 271 2.36 -0.88 -14.16
C TYR A 271 2.38 -0.70 -12.64
N GLU A 272 2.75 0.50 -12.23
CA GLU A 272 2.62 1.05 -10.88
C GLU A 272 1.72 2.31 -10.96
N ASP A 273 1.46 2.99 -9.83
CA ASP A 273 0.50 4.10 -9.78
C ASP A 273 0.75 5.18 -10.84
N VAL A 274 2.00 5.64 -11.01
CA VAL A 274 2.36 6.72 -11.93
C VAL A 274 2.11 6.30 -13.38
N SER A 275 2.59 5.12 -13.76
CA SER A 275 2.44 4.58 -15.12
C SER A 275 0.97 4.33 -15.45
N LEU A 276 0.18 3.83 -14.49
CA LEU A 276 -1.26 3.59 -14.69
C LEU A 276 -2.00 4.91 -14.89
N ILE A 277 -1.72 5.90 -14.05
CA ILE A 277 -2.33 7.23 -14.17
C ILE A 277 -1.94 7.87 -15.50
N ASP A 278 -0.69 7.77 -15.90
CA ASP A 278 -0.24 8.38 -17.15
C ASP A 278 -0.87 7.72 -18.37
N GLU A 279 -1.00 6.40 -18.38
CA GLU A 279 -1.59 5.68 -19.52
C GLU A 279 -3.12 5.78 -19.57
N ALA A 280 -3.80 5.56 -18.44
CA ALA A 280 -5.24 5.31 -18.42
C ALA A 280 -6.09 6.54 -18.07
N LEU A 281 -5.52 7.58 -17.45
CA LEU A 281 -6.31 8.76 -17.06
C LEU A 281 -6.59 9.65 -18.27
N THR A 282 -7.87 9.89 -18.54
CA THR A 282 -8.34 10.76 -19.63
C THR A 282 -9.08 11.98 -19.09
N GLU A 283 -9.27 13.01 -19.94
CA GLU A 283 -10.05 14.21 -19.57
C GLU A 283 -11.49 13.88 -19.16
N GLU A 284 -12.10 12.89 -19.79
CA GLU A 284 -13.44 12.43 -19.44
C GLU A 284 -13.45 11.87 -18.01
N LEU A 285 -12.48 11.02 -17.68
CA LEU A 285 -12.36 10.43 -16.34
C LEU A 285 -12.06 11.48 -15.27
N VAL A 286 -11.20 12.45 -15.56
CA VAL A 286 -10.91 13.58 -14.66
C VAL A 286 -12.19 14.33 -14.28
N ARG A 287 -13.05 14.62 -15.25
CA ARG A 287 -14.34 15.28 -15.00
C ARG A 287 -15.32 14.37 -14.26
N ARG A 288 -15.36 13.07 -14.62
CA ARG A 288 -16.25 12.08 -13.99
C ARG A 288 -15.93 11.88 -12.52
N LEU A 289 -14.65 11.89 -12.17
CA LEU A 289 -14.14 11.72 -10.81
C LEU A 289 -14.09 13.05 -10.01
N ASP A 290 -14.43 14.19 -10.63
CA ASP A 290 -14.25 15.54 -10.06
C ASP A 290 -12.85 15.78 -9.48
N ILE A 291 -11.81 15.32 -10.20
CA ILE A 291 -10.41 15.58 -9.83
C ILE A 291 -9.99 16.89 -10.48
N PHE A 292 -9.45 17.83 -9.70
CA PHE A 292 -9.05 19.13 -10.20
C PHE A 292 -7.83 19.67 -9.45
N VAL A 293 -7.10 20.55 -10.12
CA VAL A 293 -6.09 21.41 -9.50
C VAL A 293 -6.74 22.77 -9.25
N TYR A 294 -6.56 23.33 -8.05
CA TYR A 294 -7.03 24.68 -7.76
C TYR A 294 -6.09 25.71 -8.39
N ASP A 295 -6.61 26.54 -9.30
CA ASP A 295 -5.86 27.65 -9.87
C ASP A 295 -6.02 28.89 -8.98
N ALA A 296 -4.97 29.23 -8.22
CA ALA A 296 -4.99 30.38 -7.31
C ALA A 296 -5.07 31.73 -8.04
N LYS A 297 -4.61 31.82 -9.31
CA LYS A 297 -4.66 33.06 -10.09
C LYS A 297 -6.09 33.33 -10.56
N GLU A 298 -6.73 32.31 -11.12
CA GLU A 298 -8.09 32.40 -11.66
C GLU A 298 -9.18 32.11 -10.62
N LYS A 299 -8.80 31.70 -9.40
CA LYS A 299 -9.69 31.30 -8.29
C LYS A 299 -10.73 30.25 -8.68
N GLN A 300 -10.39 29.34 -9.59
CA GLN A 300 -11.30 28.34 -10.13
C GLN A 300 -10.68 26.93 -10.15
N LYS A 301 -11.54 25.91 -10.27
CA LYS A 301 -11.11 24.53 -10.51
C LYS A 301 -10.58 24.39 -11.94
N SER A 302 -9.40 23.80 -12.09
CA SER A 302 -8.84 23.40 -13.39
C SER A 302 -8.89 21.88 -13.53
N TYR A 303 -9.52 21.40 -14.60
CA TYR A 303 -9.61 19.98 -14.97
C TYR A 303 -8.63 19.63 -16.09
N ASP A 304 -7.56 20.41 -16.23
CA ASP A 304 -6.52 20.15 -17.21
C ASP A 304 -5.84 18.81 -16.90
N LEU A 305 -5.84 17.90 -17.88
CA LEU A 305 -5.37 16.53 -17.67
C LEU A 305 -3.90 16.50 -17.23
N GLN A 306 -3.05 17.32 -17.86
CA GLN A 306 -1.63 17.31 -17.59
C GLN A 306 -1.35 17.81 -16.16
N LYS A 307 -1.97 18.92 -15.76
CA LYS A 307 -1.85 19.43 -14.39
C LYS A 307 -2.37 18.44 -13.35
N VAL A 308 -3.47 17.75 -13.65
CA VAL A 308 -4.04 16.74 -12.73
C VAL A 308 -3.12 15.53 -12.60
N LYS A 309 -2.55 15.03 -13.72
CA LYS A 309 -1.55 13.95 -13.69
C LYS A 309 -0.34 14.35 -12.84
N GLU A 310 0.23 15.52 -13.10
CA GLU A 310 1.38 16.03 -12.35
C GLU A 310 1.08 16.14 -10.84
N MET A 311 -0.09 16.67 -10.49
CA MET A 311 -0.54 16.75 -9.09
C MET A 311 -0.65 15.35 -8.44
N LEU A 312 -1.33 14.40 -9.09
CA LEU A 312 -1.51 13.05 -8.54
C LEU A 312 -0.17 12.32 -8.38
N ILE A 313 0.70 12.43 -9.39
CA ILE A 313 2.04 11.84 -9.38
C ILE A 313 2.90 12.45 -8.27
N ALA A 314 2.90 13.78 -8.13
CA ALA A 314 3.66 14.47 -7.09
C ALA A 314 3.19 14.09 -5.67
N GLN A 315 1.87 14.05 -5.45
CA GLN A 315 1.28 13.59 -4.19
C GLN A 315 1.68 12.14 -3.87
N LYS A 316 1.83 11.29 -4.89
CA LYS A 316 2.20 9.89 -4.71
C LYS A 316 3.68 9.66 -4.44
N LEU A 317 4.55 10.34 -5.18
CA LEU A 317 5.99 10.17 -5.03
C LEU A 317 6.52 10.78 -3.74
N TYR A 318 5.94 11.89 -3.29
CA TYR A 318 6.54 12.69 -2.22
C TYR A 318 5.61 12.93 -1.04
N LYS A 319 4.31 12.63 -1.12
CA LYS A 319 3.34 12.83 0.00
C LYS A 319 3.33 14.25 0.59
N GLY A 320 3.80 15.25 -0.17
CA GLY A 320 4.00 16.61 0.33
C GLY A 320 5.23 16.78 1.23
N GLU A 321 6.07 15.75 1.37
CA GLU A 321 7.39 15.82 1.97
C GLU A 321 8.39 16.47 1.00
N PRO A 322 9.35 17.26 1.52
CA PRO A 322 10.38 17.87 0.69
C PRO A 322 11.25 16.81 0.02
N ARG A 323 11.53 17.00 -1.27
CA ARG A 323 12.44 16.10 -1.99
C ARG A 323 13.88 16.41 -1.62
N ILE A 324 14.48 15.58 -0.75
CA ILE A 324 15.86 15.70 -0.31
C ILE A 324 16.71 14.57 -0.88
N GLU A 325 17.83 14.93 -1.50
CA GLU A 325 18.84 13.99 -1.99
C GLU A 325 20.23 14.33 -1.43
N VAL A 326 21.09 13.32 -1.34
CA VAL A 326 22.49 13.51 -0.98
C VAL A 326 23.24 14.11 -2.18
N ASP A 327 23.90 15.25 -1.96
CA ASP A 327 24.68 15.90 -2.99
C ASP A 327 25.91 15.04 -3.32
N PRO A 328 26.21 14.78 -4.61
CA PRO A 328 27.43 14.06 -5.03
C PRO A 328 28.74 14.68 -4.53
N ALA A 329 28.74 15.96 -4.15
CA ALA A 329 29.87 16.65 -3.53
C ALA A 329 30.13 16.22 -2.07
N SER A 330 29.25 15.42 -1.45
CA SER A 330 29.46 14.88 -0.12
C SER A 330 30.75 14.03 -0.07
N GLN A 331 31.70 14.43 0.78
CA GLN A 331 33.00 13.78 0.92
C GLN A 331 33.44 13.66 2.38
N GLY A 332 34.13 12.57 2.71
CA GLY A 332 34.71 12.39 4.04
C GLY A 332 33.65 12.30 5.14
N ARG A 333 33.67 13.27 6.07
CA ARG A 333 32.69 13.38 7.17
C ARG A 333 31.58 14.38 6.90
N ASP A 334 31.60 15.04 5.74
CA ASP A 334 30.60 16.05 5.38
C ASP A 334 29.43 15.38 4.64
N LEU A 335 28.21 15.69 5.07
CA LEU A 335 26.97 15.29 4.43
C LEU A 335 26.29 16.55 3.88
N LEU A 336 26.27 16.68 2.56
CA LEU A 336 25.59 17.75 1.86
C LEU A 336 24.24 17.22 1.36
N LEU A 337 23.18 17.97 1.64
CA LEU A 337 21.82 17.64 1.24
C LEU A 337 21.30 18.71 0.29
N THR A 338 20.72 18.28 -0.83
CA THR A 338 20.08 19.15 -1.81
C THR A 338 18.57 19.02 -1.70
N HIS A 339 17.89 20.15 -1.57
CA HIS A 339 16.44 20.23 -1.72
C HIS A 339 16.11 20.45 -3.20
N LEU A 340 15.33 19.55 -3.80
CA LEU A 340 15.11 19.54 -5.25
C LEU A 340 13.90 20.36 -5.70
N ASP A 341 13.11 20.89 -4.77
CA ASP A 341 11.96 21.77 -5.08
C ASP A 341 12.32 23.27 -5.01
N GLU A 342 13.61 23.64 -5.10
CA GLU A 342 14.11 25.03 -5.25
C GLU A 342 14.84 25.28 -6.57
#